data_AF-A0A4R3RUH3-F1
#
_entry.id   AF-A0A4R3RUH3-F1
#
_cell.length_a   1.000
_cell.length_b   1.000
_cell.length_c   1.000
_cell.angle_alpha   90.00
_cell.angle_beta   90.00
_cell.angle_gamma   90.00
#
_symmetry.space_group_name_H-M   'P 1'
#
loop_
_entity.id
_entity.type
_entity.pdbx_description
1 polymer ?
#
loop_
_entity_poly.entity_id
_entity_poly.type
_entity_poly.pdbx_seq_one_letter_code
_entity_poly.pdbx_strand_id
1 'polypeptide(L)'
;MLATFLDNLRILLFGPIARFFYRRRSRRRWSRRYPIQWMTPREILFMDLENYEPEGDVFKLDKAMVNEFADARDKLNDRIRRNFSIMFIISAILITDYFSIDMKFSLFGVEVKKFVFFRELLFLLASGLSAHTLIIQNNVYTLENAMAFIISNKVPVELRHLYGNRYLPGGMYSRYIPTNLPYINISRPNYWISIVPVFIMSGALAAVFIGYYYLLMRILYDIWLHPSVPFWSRGAVIAMAISYTYGLLYVAGTRFKLPYRNYIRVEKRNVMKKFWPAQYEEEFGGEYAEDIADDRWMHGRGYLPKP
;
A
#
# COMPACT_ATOMS: atom_id res chain seq x y z
N MET A 1 -31.37 45.70 -29.05
CA MET A 1 -30.02 46.19 -28.68
C MET A 1 -29.83 46.28 -27.16
N LEU A 2 -30.76 46.91 -26.42
CA LEU A 2 -30.73 46.93 -24.94
C LEU A 2 -30.88 45.54 -24.28
N ALA A 3 -31.80 44.69 -24.77
CA ALA A 3 -32.00 43.35 -24.24
C ALA A 3 -30.74 42.46 -24.35
N THR A 4 -30.10 42.47 -25.52
CA THR A 4 -28.83 41.76 -25.77
C THR A 4 -27.66 42.26 -24.92
N PHE A 5 -27.62 43.56 -24.61
CA PHE A 5 -26.60 44.14 -23.74
C PHE A 5 -26.79 43.71 -22.27
N LEU A 6 -28.03 43.74 -21.78
CA LEU A 6 -28.37 43.31 -20.42
C LEU A 6 -28.14 41.81 -20.21
N ASP A 7 -28.43 40.98 -21.22
CA ASP A 7 -28.16 39.54 -21.16
C ASP A 7 -26.66 39.22 -21.14
N ASN A 8 -25.86 39.93 -21.94
CA ASN A 8 -24.40 39.78 -21.92
C ASN A 8 -23.79 40.22 -20.58
N LEU A 9 -24.29 41.32 -20.01
CA LEU A 9 -23.86 41.82 -18.69
C LEU A 9 -24.23 40.82 -17.56
N ARG A 10 -25.42 40.22 -17.64
CA ARG A 10 -25.86 39.17 -16.72
C ARG A 10 -24.99 37.91 -16.84
N ILE A 11 -24.64 37.47 -18.05
CA ILE A 11 -23.78 36.29 -18.26
C ILE A 11 -22.36 36.58 -17.76
N LEU A 12 -21.84 37.79 -17.97
CA LEU A 12 -20.53 38.20 -17.48
C LEU A 12 -20.47 38.16 -15.94
N LEU A 13 -21.47 38.73 -15.26
CA LEU A 13 -21.50 38.86 -13.80
C LEU A 13 -21.86 37.56 -13.09
N PHE A 14 -22.89 36.84 -13.56
CA PHE A 14 -23.39 35.64 -12.88
C PHE A 14 -22.85 34.33 -13.46
N GLY A 15 -22.26 34.35 -14.65
CA GLY A 15 -21.73 33.16 -15.32
C GLY A 15 -20.67 32.40 -14.50
N PRO A 16 -19.63 33.06 -13.95
CA PRO A 16 -18.63 32.38 -13.12
C PRO A 16 -19.22 31.70 -11.90
N ILE A 17 -20.17 32.37 -11.22
CA ILE A 17 -20.86 31.85 -10.03
C ILE A 17 -21.75 30.66 -10.41
N ALA A 18 -22.54 30.79 -11.48
CA ALA A 18 -23.38 29.71 -11.99
C ALA A 18 -22.55 28.47 -12.38
N ARG A 19 -21.42 28.66 -13.07
CA ARG A 19 -20.48 27.57 -13.41
C ARG A 19 -19.88 26.91 -12.18
N PHE A 20 -19.52 27.69 -11.16
CA PHE A 20 -19.00 27.14 -9.90
C PHE A 20 -20.04 26.25 -9.20
N PHE A 21 -21.28 26.73 -9.04
CA PHE A 21 -22.35 25.95 -8.43
C PHE A 21 -22.74 24.73 -9.26
N TYR A 22 -22.76 24.85 -10.59
CA TYR A 22 -22.94 23.71 -11.49
C TYR A 22 -21.84 22.66 -11.29
N ARG A 23 -20.56 23.06 -11.31
CA ARG A 23 -19.43 22.14 -11.06
C ARG A 23 -19.51 21.48 -9.68
N ARG A 24 -19.91 22.23 -8.65
CA ARG A 24 -20.07 21.70 -7.29
C ARG A 24 -21.22 20.69 -7.20
N ARG A 25 -22.37 20.98 -7.80
CA ARG A 25 -23.54 20.08 -7.85
C ARG A 25 -23.22 18.82 -8.66
N SER A 26 -22.61 18.98 -9.84
CA SER A 26 -22.14 17.88 -10.69
C SER A 26 -21.14 16.99 -9.94
N ARG A 27 -20.13 17.56 -9.26
CA ARG A 27 -19.19 16.79 -8.43
C ARG A 27 -19.87 16.05 -7.28
N ARG A 28 -20.88 16.65 -6.63
CA ARG A 28 -21.67 15.99 -5.57
C ARG A 28 -22.49 14.82 -6.13
N ARG A 29 -23.19 15.00 -7.25
CA ARG A 29 -23.95 13.92 -7.92
C ARG A 29 -23.02 12.80 -8.38
N TRP A 30 -21.89 13.16 -8.98
CA TRP A 30 -20.84 12.21 -9.35
C TRP A 30 -20.32 11.41 -8.15
N SER A 31 -20.03 12.07 -7.03
CA SER A 31 -19.53 11.39 -5.83
C SER A 31 -20.59 10.54 -5.15
N ARG A 32 -21.89 10.86 -5.31
CA ARG A 32 -23.00 10.01 -4.84
C ARG A 32 -23.14 8.74 -5.68
N ARG A 33 -23.00 8.84 -7.01
CA ARG A 33 -23.07 7.68 -7.92
C ARG A 33 -21.84 6.78 -7.82
N TYR A 34 -20.68 7.41 -7.62
CA TYR A 34 -19.38 6.73 -7.52
C TYR A 34 -18.71 7.09 -6.18
N PRO A 35 -19.23 6.56 -5.06
CA PRO A 35 -18.66 6.81 -3.75
C PRO A 35 -17.21 6.32 -3.70
N ILE A 36 -16.36 7.08 -3.02
CA ILE A 36 -15.00 6.66 -2.73
C ILE A 36 -15.08 5.63 -1.61
N GLN A 37 -14.58 4.43 -1.89
CA GLN A 37 -14.44 3.36 -0.92
C GLN A 37 -12.97 3.28 -0.49
N TRP A 38 -12.74 3.28 0.81
CA TRP A 38 -11.39 3.15 1.35
C TRP A 38 -11.03 1.68 1.43
N MET A 39 -10.25 1.21 0.46
CA MET A 39 -9.89 -0.19 0.30
C MET A 39 -8.39 -0.39 0.46
N THR A 40 -8.02 -1.44 1.15
CA THR A 40 -6.64 -1.93 1.21
C THR A 40 -6.25 -2.51 -0.16
N PRO A 41 -4.96 -2.47 -0.54
CA PRO A 41 -4.49 -3.12 -1.77
C PRO A 41 -4.85 -4.61 -1.85
N ARG A 42 -5.01 -5.28 -0.69
CA ARG A 42 -5.52 -6.65 -0.62
C ARG A 42 -6.97 -6.74 -1.08
N GLU A 43 -7.85 -5.86 -0.61
CA GLU A 43 -9.27 -5.86 -1.00
C GLU A 43 -9.41 -5.56 -2.50
N ILE A 44 -8.61 -4.63 -3.03
CA ILE A 44 -8.57 -4.33 -4.47
C ILE A 44 -8.15 -5.58 -5.26
N LEU A 45 -7.05 -6.24 -4.87
CA LEU A 45 -6.59 -7.47 -5.51
C LEU A 45 -7.65 -8.58 -5.45
N PHE A 46 -8.37 -8.71 -4.32
CA PHE A 46 -9.45 -9.68 -4.19
C PHE A 46 -10.58 -9.40 -5.17
N MET A 47 -10.99 -8.13 -5.33
CA MET A 47 -11.99 -7.74 -6.32
C MET A 47 -11.51 -8.01 -7.74
N ASP A 48 -10.26 -7.71 -8.07
CA ASP A 48 -9.69 -7.94 -9.40
C ASP A 48 -9.66 -9.45 -9.71
N LEU A 49 -9.28 -10.29 -8.74
CA LEU A 49 -9.27 -11.75 -8.89
C LEU A 49 -10.67 -12.38 -8.86
N GLU A 50 -11.65 -11.75 -8.22
CA GLU A 50 -13.05 -12.20 -8.23
C GLU A 50 -13.69 -11.98 -9.59
N ASN A 51 -13.36 -10.88 -10.26
CA ASN A 51 -13.80 -10.60 -11.63
C ASN A 51 -12.89 -11.23 -12.70
N TYR A 52 -11.90 -12.03 -12.30
CA TYR A 52 -11.03 -12.72 -13.24
C TYR A 52 -11.75 -13.93 -13.83
N GLU A 53 -12.17 -13.79 -15.09
CA GLU A 53 -12.64 -14.89 -15.91
C GLU A 53 -11.49 -15.34 -16.82
N PRO A 54 -11.06 -16.61 -16.74
CA PRO A 54 -10.00 -17.09 -17.62
C PRO A 54 -10.51 -17.16 -19.07
N GLU A 55 -9.77 -16.57 -20.00
CA GLU A 55 -10.01 -16.72 -21.43
C GLU A 55 -9.62 -18.16 -21.87
N GLY A 56 -10.53 -19.11 -21.62
CA GLY A 56 -10.38 -20.53 -21.97
C GLY A 56 -9.83 -21.43 -20.85
N ASP A 57 -9.52 -22.69 -21.19
CA ASP A 57 -9.07 -23.72 -20.23
C ASP A 57 -7.58 -23.65 -19.87
N VAL A 58 -6.81 -22.75 -20.50
CA VAL A 58 -5.33 -22.72 -20.43
C VAL A 58 -4.83 -22.23 -19.07
N PHE A 59 -5.56 -21.35 -18.39
CA PHE A 59 -5.12 -20.74 -17.16
C PHE A 59 -6.23 -20.77 -16.11
N LYS A 60 -6.01 -21.46 -14.99
CA LYS A 60 -6.99 -21.58 -13.90
C LYS A 60 -6.36 -21.17 -12.59
N LEU A 61 -7.09 -20.35 -11.82
CA LEU A 61 -6.74 -20.05 -10.44
C LEU A 61 -6.98 -21.30 -9.60
N ASP A 62 -5.95 -22.13 -9.46
CA ASP A 62 -6.04 -23.45 -8.85
C ASP A 62 -4.96 -23.69 -7.78
N LYS A 63 -4.97 -24.89 -7.19
CA LYS A 63 -3.99 -25.27 -6.18
C LYS A 63 -2.56 -25.38 -6.73
N ALA A 64 -2.36 -25.69 -8.02
CA ALA A 64 -1.04 -25.77 -8.61
C ALA A 64 -0.39 -24.38 -8.62
N MET A 65 -1.16 -23.35 -8.98
CA MET A 65 -0.72 -21.95 -8.92
C MET A 65 -0.30 -21.52 -7.51
N VAL A 66 -0.99 -22.00 -6.46
CA VAL A 66 -0.58 -21.72 -5.06
C VAL A 66 0.81 -22.26 -4.77
N ASN A 67 1.18 -23.43 -5.32
CA ASN A 67 2.54 -23.97 -5.14
C ASN A 67 3.59 -23.13 -5.86
N GLU A 68 3.30 -22.68 -7.08
CA GLU A 68 4.20 -21.81 -7.84
C GLU A 68 4.43 -20.46 -7.13
N PHE A 69 3.34 -19.86 -6.63
CA PHE A 69 3.41 -18.63 -5.84
C PHE A 69 4.17 -18.84 -4.53
N ALA A 70 4.04 -20.00 -3.89
CA ALA A 70 4.79 -20.32 -2.68
C ALA A 70 6.30 -20.43 -2.95
N ASP A 71 6.73 -21.11 -4.02
CA ASP A 71 8.14 -21.19 -4.40
C ASP A 71 8.71 -19.80 -4.75
N ALA A 72 7.96 -19.01 -5.52
CA ALA A 72 8.34 -17.64 -5.83
C ALA A 72 8.49 -16.78 -4.56
N ARG A 73 7.53 -16.88 -3.63
CA ARG A 73 7.56 -16.18 -2.35
C ARG A 73 8.77 -16.61 -1.50
N ASP A 74 9.06 -17.90 -1.41
CA ASP A 74 10.14 -18.41 -0.58
C ASP A 74 11.51 -17.94 -1.10
N LYS A 75 11.71 -17.92 -2.42
CA LYS A 75 12.89 -17.31 -3.06
C LYS A 75 13.03 -15.81 -2.73
N LEU A 76 11.93 -15.06 -2.71
CA LEU A 76 11.94 -13.65 -2.32
C LEU A 76 12.22 -13.49 -0.82
N ASN A 77 11.66 -14.34 0.04
CA ASN A 77 11.93 -14.35 1.47
C ASN A 77 13.40 -14.65 1.78
N ASP A 78 14.05 -15.53 1.01
CA ASP A 78 15.49 -15.77 1.15
C ASP A 78 16.32 -14.53 0.78
N ARG A 79 15.93 -13.79 -0.26
CA ARG A 79 16.56 -12.51 -0.60
C ARG A 79 16.36 -11.49 0.52
N ILE A 80 15.16 -11.39 1.08
CA ILE A 80 14.86 -10.51 2.24
C ILE A 80 15.76 -10.89 3.42
N ARG A 81 15.85 -12.18 3.78
CA ARG A 81 16.69 -12.67 4.89
C ARG A 81 18.18 -12.34 4.68
N ARG A 82 18.68 -12.50 3.46
CA ARG A 82 20.06 -12.10 3.10
C ARG A 82 20.27 -10.60 3.25
N ASN A 83 19.35 -9.77 2.75
CA ASN A 83 19.44 -8.32 2.89
C ASN A 83 19.43 -7.89 4.37
N PHE A 84 18.54 -8.47 5.19
CA PHE A 84 18.51 -8.20 6.63
C PHE A 84 19.82 -8.61 7.33
N SER A 85 20.41 -9.74 6.94
CA SER A 85 21.70 -10.18 7.49
C SER A 85 22.82 -9.18 7.17
N ILE A 86 22.87 -8.72 5.92
CA ILE A 86 23.83 -7.69 5.48
C ILE A 86 23.60 -6.37 6.24
N MET A 87 22.34 -5.93 6.36
CA MET A 87 22.00 -4.71 7.12
C MET A 87 22.38 -4.81 8.59
N PHE A 88 22.17 -5.98 9.21
CA PHE A 88 22.53 -6.21 10.59
C PHE A 88 24.05 -6.10 10.78
N ILE A 89 24.83 -6.70 9.87
CA ILE A 89 26.30 -6.59 9.86
C ILE A 89 26.72 -5.13 9.67
N ILE A 90 26.17 -4.42 8.68
CA ILE A 90 26.47 -3.00 8.44
C ILE A 90 26.16 -2.16 9.68
N SER A 91 25.02 -2.41 10.32
CA SER A 91 24.60 -1.68 11.51
C SER A 91 25.51 -1.95 12.70
N ALA A 92 25.93 -3.20 12.90
CA ALA A 92 26.90 -3.56 13.93
C ALA A 92 28.24 -2.84 13.70
N ILE A 93 28.73 -2.81 12.46
CA ILE A 93 29.95 -2.07 12.10
C ILE A 93 29.80 -0.58 12.42
N LEU A 94 28.69 0.05 12.03
CA LEU A 94 28.43 1.47 12.29
C LEU A 94 28.36 1.80 13.78
N ILE A 95 27.64 0.99 14.57
CA ILE A 95 27.49 1.20 16.02
C ILE A 95 28.84 1.05 16.72
N THR A 96 29.59 0.01 16.37
CA THR A 96 30.88 -0.30 17.02
C THR A 96 31.95 0.73 16.68
N ASP A 97 31.95 1.22 15.43
CA ASP A 97 32.79 2.33 15.01
C ASP A 97 32.40 3.65 15.69
N TYR A 98 31.10 3.91 15.90
CA TYR A 98 30.63 5.10 16.64
C TYR A 98 31.12 5.10 18.10
N PHE A 99 31.09 3.95 18.77
CA PHE A 99 31.62 3.80 20.13
C PHE A 99 33.14 3.60 20.18
N SER A 100 33.84 3.68 19.05
CA SER A 100 35.29 3.46 18.95
C SER A 100 35.75 2.10 19.53
N ILE A 101 34.91 1.07 19.38
CA ILE A 101 35.25 -0.29 19.76
C ILE A 101 36.09 -0.88 18.62
N ASP A 102 37.36 -1.20 18.91
CA ASP A 102 38.29 -1.78 17.94
C ASP A 102 37.94 -3.24 17.65
N MET A 103 36.98 -3.44 16.76
CA MET A 103 36.65 -4.74 16.19
C MET A 103 37.13 -4.82 14.74
N LYS A 104 37.87 -5.88 14.42
CA LYS A 104 38.26 -6.21 13.05
C LYS A 104 37.08 -6.90 12.37
N PHE A 105 36.52 -6.27 11.34
CA PHE A 105 35.41 -6.82 10.59
C PHE A 105 35.88 -7.36 9.23
N SER A 106 35.45 -8.58 8.91
CA SER A 106 35.57 -9.13 7.55
C SER A 106 34.19 -9.22 6.90
N LEU A 107 34.08 -8.69 5.68
CA LEU A 107 32.89 -8.80 4.85
C LEU A 107 33.23 -9.76 3.70
N PHE A 108 32.54 -10.91 3.64
CA PHE A 108 32.76 -11.94 2.63
C PHE A 108 34.23 -12.43 2.53
N GLY A 109 34.94 -12.49 3.65
CA GLY A 109 36.34 -12.93 3.71
C GLY A 109 37.37 -11.84 3.38
N VAL A 110 36.94 -10.61 3.08
CA VAL A 110 37.82 -9.45 2.89
C VAL A 110 37.82 -8.58 4.14
N GLU A 111 39.00 -8.30 4.69
CA GLU A 111 39.16 -7.39 5.83
C GLU A 111 38.84 -5.96 5.38
N VAL A 112 37.91 -5.30 6.08
CA VAL A 112 37.44 -3.98 5.72
C VAL A 112 38.31 -2.93 6.38
N LYS A 113 39.21 -2.29 5.61
CA LYS A 113 39.99 -1.16 6.10
C LYS A 113 39.12 0.10 6.19
N LYS A 114 39.11 0.74 7.35
CA LYS A 114 38.45 2.04 7.56
C LYS A 114 39.12 3.09 6.67
N PHE A 115 38.33 3.86 5.92
CA PHE A 115 38.79 4.99 5.10
C PHE A 115 37.93 6.22 5.36
N VAL A 116 38.35 7.38 4.85
CA VAL A 116 37.77 8.69 5.15
C VAL A 116 36.26 8.80 4.82
N PHE A 117 35.66 7.93 4.02
CA PHE A 117 34.23 7.99 3.66
C PHE A 117 33.48 6.69 4.01
N PHE A 118 34.00 5.95 4.99
CA PHE A 118 33.51 4.61 5.30
C PHE A 118 32.10 4.58 5.90
N ARG A 119 31.82 5.47 6.85
CA ARG A 119 30.51 5.54 7.55
C ARG A 119 29.39 5.92 6.59
N GLU A 120 29.65 6.92 5.76
CA GLU A 120 28.69 7.45 4.79
C GLU A 120 28.34 6.43 3.72
N LEU A 121 29.35 5.71 3.20
CA LEU A 121 29.12 4.64 2.23
C LEU A 121 28.28 3.51 2.82
N LEU A 122 28.61 3.05 4.03
CA LEU A 122 27.88 1.98 4.70
C LEU A 122 26.41 2.36 4.96
N PHE A 123 26.15 3.58 5.43
CA PHE A 123 24.78 4.06 5.60
C PHE A 123 24.02 4.15 4.29
N LEU A 124 24.67 4.58 3.20
CA LEU A 124 24.04 4.72 1.88
C LEU A 124 23.70 3.35 1.29
N LEU A 125 24.59 2.36 1.48
CA LEU A 125 24.32 0.96 1.13
C LEU A 125 23.15 0.40 1.96
N ALA A 126 23.13 0.66 3.27
CA ALA A 126 22.03 0.22 4.13
C ALA A 126 20.68 0.85 3.70
N SER A 127 20.65 2.14 3.37
CA SER A 127 19.43 2.81 2.91
C SER A 127 18.95 2.28 1.56
N GLY A 128 19.86 2.04 0.62
CA GLY A 128 19.53 1.44 -0.69
C GLY A 128 18.99 0.02 -0.55
N LEU A 129 19.66 -0.82 0.26
CA LEU A 129 19.18 -2.16 0.59
C LEU A 129 17.81 -2.11 1.28
N SER A 130 17.53 -1.08 2.09
CA SER A 130 16.24 -0.93 2.79
C SER A 130 15.12 -0.67 1.82
N ALA A 131 15.30 0.30 0.92
CA ALA A 131 14.33 0.59 -0.12
C ALA A 131 14.07 -0.64 -1.01
N HIS A 132 15.12 -1.34 -1.42
CA HIS A 132 14.99 -2.57 -2.21
C HIS A 132 14.25 -3.69 -1.44
N THR A 133 14.54 -3.86 -0.15
CA THR A 133 13.87 -4.86 0.70
C THR A 133 12.39 -4.55 0.86
N LEU A 134 12.00 -3.27 0.99
CA LEU A 134 10.59 -2.87 1.03
C LEU A 134 9.84 -3.25 -0.25
N ILE A 135 10.46 -3.07 -1.42
CA ILE A 135 9.86 -3.47 -2.71
C ILE A 135 9.66 -4.98 -2.76
N ILE A 136 10.67 -5.77 -2.36
CA ILE A 136 10.55 -7.24 -2.34
C ILE A 136 9.47 -7.68 -1.34
N GLN A 137 9.40 -7.07 -0.16
CA GLN A 137 8.37 -7.36 0.84
C GLN A 137 6.96 -7.05 0.31
N ASN A 138 6.80 -6.03 -0.51
CA ASN A 138 5.53 -5.74 -1.17
C ASN A 138 5.15 -6.84 -2.18
N ASN A 139 6.11 -7.32 -2.97
CA ASN A 139 5.87 -8.43 -3.90
C ASN A 139 5.46 -9.72 -3.17
N VAL A 140 6.14 -10.04 -2.07
CA VAL A 140 5.76 -11.15 -1.18
C VAL A 140 4.33 -10.97 -0.68
N TYR A 141 3.97 -9.78 -0.22
CA TYR A 141 2.62 -9.49 0.25
C TYR A 141 1.55 -9.66 -0.84
N THR A 142 1.81 -9.23 -2.07
CA THR A 142 0.89 -9.44 -3.21
C THR A 142 0.71 -10.93 -3.50
N LEU A 143 1.79 -11.71 -3.54
CA LEU A 143 1.73 -13.17 -3.74
C LEU A 143 0.94 -13.86 -2.61
N GLU A 144 1.17 -13.46 -1.36
CA GLU A 144 0.44 -14.01 -0.21
C GLU A 144 -1.05 -13.70 -0.25
N ASN A 145 -1.43 -12.49 -0.69
CA ASN A 145 -2.84 -12.13 -0.85
C ASN A 145 -3.49 -12.91 -2.00
N ALA A 146 -2.80 -13.11 -3.13
CA ALA A 146 -3.30 -13.93 -4.23
C ALA A 146 -3.49 -15.40 -3.80
N MET A 147 -2.51 -15.98 -3.09
CA MET A 147 -2.65 -17.32 -2.51
C MET A 147 -3.82 -17.38 -1.51
N ALA A 148 -4.00 -16.35 -0.67
CA ALA A 148 -5.10 -16.29 0.28
C ALA A 148 -6.47 -16.28 -0.42
N PHE A 149 -6.59 -15.58 -1.55
CA PHE A 149 -7.78 -15.57 -2.39
C PHE A 149 -8.09 -16.98 -2.92
N ILE A 150 -7.09 -17.64 -3.54
CA ILE A 150 -7.27 -18.99 -4.11
C ILE A 150 -7.66 -19.99 -3.02
N ILE A 151 -6.97 -19.98 -1.87
CA ILE A 151 -7.28 -20.85 -0.74
C ILE A 151 -8.70 -20.59 -0.21
N SER A 152 -9.13 -19.33 -0.14
CA SER A 152 -10.45 -18.99 0.39
C SER A 152 -11.60 -19.36 -0.55
N ASN A 153 -11.39 -19.35 -1.87
CA ASN A 153 -12.46 -19.51 -2.86
C ASN A 153 -12.48 -20.88 -3.55
N LYS A 154 -11.33 -21.57 -3.63
CA LYS A 154 -11.20 -22.82 -4.41
C LYS A 154 -10.94 -24.06 -3.54
N VAL A 155 -10.47 -23.90 -2.30
CA VAL A 155 -10.23 -25.03 -1.39
C VAL A 155 -11.48 -25.31 -0.54
N PRO A 156 -11.83 -26.59 -0.29
CA PRO A 156 -12.92 -26.97 0.61
C PRO A 156 -12.77 -26.32 1.99
N VAL A 157 -13.88 -25.87 2.58
CA VAL A 157 -13.91 -25.04 3.80
C VAL A 157 -13.12 -25.67 4.94
N GLU A 158 -13.23 -26.98 5.09
CA GLU A 158 -12.63 -27.81 6.12
C GLU A 158 -11.09 -27.77 6.06
N LEU A 159 -10.53 -27.66 4.84
CA LEU A 159 -9.09 -27.71 4.61
C LEU A 159 -8.45 -26.32 4.54
N ARG A 160 -9.23 -25.24 4.42
CA ARG A 160 -8.70 -23.87 4.25
C ARG A 160 -7.70 -23.47 5.33
N HIS A 161 -7.91 -23.93 6.56
CA HIS A 161 -7.02 -23.63 7.68
C HIS A 161 -5.68 -24.36 7.58
N LEU A 162 -5.69 -25.64 7.18
CA LEU A 162 -4.47 -26.42 6.97
C LEU A 162 -3.64 -25.83 5.83
N TYR A 163 -4.28 -25.48 4.72
CA TYR A 163 -3.62 -24.81 3.60
C TYR A 163 -3.16 -23.41 4.00
N GLY A 164 -3.97 -22.67 4.74
CA GLY A 164 -3.61 -21.37 5.31
C GLY A 164 -2.36 -21.45 6.18
N ASN A 165 -2.26 -22.41 7.09
CA ASN A 165 -1.08 -22.57 7.94
C ASN A 165 0.16 -23.02 7.16
N ARG A 166 -0.02 -23.92 6.17
CA ARG A 166 1.08 -24.40 5.33
C ARG A 166 1.65 -23.30 4.44
N TYR A 167 0.79 -22.56 3.75
CA TYR A 167 1.20 -21.60 2.72
C TYR A 167 1.22 -20.15 3.21
N LEU A 168 0.58 -19.80 4.32
CA LEU A 168 0.46 -18.42 4.81
C LEU A 168 0.64 -18.33 6.34
N PRO A 169 1.78 -18.80 6.88
CA PRO A 169 1.99 -18.82 8.33
C PRO A 169 1.87 -17.42 8.95
N GLY A 170 2.41 -16.39 8.28
CA GLY A 170 2.38 -14.98 8.72
C GLY A 170 1.00 -14.35 8.88
N GLY A 171 0.02 -14.76 8.07
CA GLY A 171 -1.31 -14.12 8.00
C GLY A 171 -2.41 -14.86 8.76
N MET A 172 -2.18 -16.12 9.16
CA MET A 172 -3.20 -17.01 9.76
C MET A 172 -2.97 -17.30 11.26
N TYR A 173 -1.90 -16.76 11.87
CA TYR A 173 -1.56 -16.98 13.29
C TYR A 173 -2.72 -16.73 14.27
N SER A 174 -3.72 -15.92 13.91
CA SER A 174 -4.81 -15.60 14.82
C SER A 174 -5.81 -16.76 15.01
N ARG A 175 -6.00 -17.69 14.07
CA ARG A 175 -7.23 -18.53 14.09
C ARG A 175 -7.21 -19.76 15.01
N TYR A 176 -6.03 -20.19 15.47
CA TYR A 176 -5.86 -21.33 16.40
C TYR A 176 -5.23 -20.93 17.73
N ILE A 177 -5.37 -19.66 18.12
CA ILE A 177 -5.15 -19.26 19.51
C ILE A 177 -6.40 -19.71 20.27
N PRO A 178 -6.29 -20.26 21.50
CA PRO A 178 -7.45 -20.67 22.27
C PRO A 178 -8.57 -19.64 22.26
N THR A 179 -8.23 -18.34 22.28
CA THR A 179 -9.18 -17.21 22.32
C THR A 179 -10.06 -17.08 21.08
N ASN A 180 -9.66 -17.69 19.97
CA ASN A 180 -10.33 -17.57 18.67
C ASN A 180 -10.93 -18.91 18.20
N LEU A 181 -10.84 -19.96 19.01
CA LEU A 181 -11.44 -21.25 18.70
C LEU A 181 -12.92 -21.27 19.10
N PRO A 182 -13.84 -21.59 18.18
CA PRO A 182 -15.24 -21.74 18.54
C PRO A 182 -15.36 -22.90 19.53
N TYR A 183 -16.26 -22.74 20.51
CA TYR A 183 -16.58 -23.75 21.55
C TYR A 183 -15.53 -23.96 22.65
N ILE A 184 -14.45 -23.17 22.72
CA ILE A 184 -13.53 -23.16 23.86
C ILE A 184 -13.77 -21.90 24.70
N ASN A 185 -14.33 -22.08 25.90
CA ASN A 185 -14.46 -21.00 26.87
C ASN A 185 -13.18 -20.86 27.70
N ILE A 186 -12.55 -19.68 27.63
CA ILE A 186 -11.32 -19.38 28.37
C ILE A 186 -11.67 -18.70 29.68
N SER A 187 -11.10 -19.20 30.78
CA SER A 187 -11.19 -18.54 32.07
C SER A 187 -10.42 -17.22 32.06
N ARG A 188 -10.88 -16.21 32.83
CA ARG A 188 -10.18 -14.91 32.92
C ARG A 188 -8.67 -15.03 33.23
N PRO A 189 -8.21 -15.94 34.12
CA PRO A 189 -6.77 -16.14 34.34
C PRO A 189 -6.02 -16.60 33.09
N ASN A 190 -6.57 -17.56 32.34
CA ASN A 190 -5.94 -18.06 31.12
C ASN A 190 -5.84 -16.97 30.04
N TYR A 191 -6.84 -16.09 29.97
CA TYR A 191 -6.79 -14.92 29.09
C TYR A 191 -5.62 -14.00 29.46
N TRP A 192 -5.46 -13.64 30.74
CA TRP A 192 -4.36 -12.79 31.19
C TRP A 192 -2.99 -13.44 30.98
N ILE A 193 -2.85 -14.73 31.27
CA ILE A 193 -1.62 -15.51 31.01
C ILE A 193 -1.28 -15.52 29.52
N SER A 194 -2.28 -15.55 28.63
CA SER A 194 -2.04 -15.53 27.18
C SER A 194 -1.65 -14.15 26.65
N ILE A 195 -2.18 -13.07 27.24
CA ILE A 195 -2.05 -11.72 26.66
C ILE A 195 -0.88 -10.92 27.24
N VAL A 196 -0.57 -11.09 28.53
CA VAL A 196 0.50 -10.35 29.20
C VAL A 196 1.87 -10.59 28.56
N PRO A 197 2.28 -11.83 28.25
CA PRO A 197 3.55 -12.08 27.56
C PRO A 197 3.61 -11.42 26.18
N VAL A 198 2.50 -11.36 25.44
CA VAL A 198 2.43 -10.69 24.14
C VAL A 198 2.69 -9.19 24.29
N PHE A 199 2.08 -8.54 25.28
CA PHE A 199 2.32 -7.12 25.55
C PHE A 199 3.76 -6.85 26.01
N ILE A 200 4.30 -7.69 26.90
CA ILE A 200 5.68 -7.57 27.39
C ILE A 200 6.66 -7.73 26.22
N MET A 201 6.52 -8.79 25.42
CA MET A 201 7.37 -9.02 24.26
C MET A 201 7.24 -7.91 23.21
N SER A 202 6.02 -7.45 22.93
CA SER A 202 5.81 -6.33 22.00
C SER A 202 6.44 -5.03 22.51
N GLY A 203 6.33 -4.76 23.82
CA GLY A 203 6.96 -3.61 24.46
C GLY A 203 8.48 -3.69 24.43
N ALA A 204 9.06 -4.87 24.71
CA ALA A 204 10.49 -5.11 24.62
C ALA A 204 11.02 -4.93 23.19
N LEU A 205 10.32 -5.50 22.19
CA LEU A 205 10.66 -5.32 20.78
C LEU A 205 10.56 -3.86 20.35
N ALA A 206 9.53 -3.13 20.79
CA ALA A 206 9.38 -1.71 20.52
C ALA A 206 10.53 -0.90 21.14
N ALA A 207 10.92 -1.19 22.39
CA ALA A 207 12.04 -0.53 23.05
C ALA A 207 13.37 -0.79 22.33
N VAL A 208 13.64 -2.02 21.91
CA VAL A 208 14.82 -2.38 21.10
C VAL A 208 14.81 -1.62 19.77
N PHE A 209 13.67 -1.57 19.08
CA PHE A 209 13.53 -0.86 17.82
C PHE A 209 13.75 0.65 17.97
N ILE A 210 13.14 1.28 18.99
CA ILE A 210 13.31 2.71 19.29
C ILE A 210 14.77 3.01 19.63
N GLY A 211 15.41 2.19 20.48
CA GLY A 211 16.81 2.36 20.85
C GLY A 211 17.75 2.23 19.64
N TYR A 212 17.53 1.22 18.80
CA TYR A 212 18.27 1.03 17.56
C TYR A 212 18.11 2.22 16.60
N TYR A 213 16.88 2.69 16.38
CA TYR A 213 16.60 3.84 15.52
C TYR A 213 17.23 5.13 16.07
N TYR A 214 17.16 5.35 17.39
CA TYR A 214 17.80 6.47 18.06
C TYR A 214 19.32 6.48 17.83
N LEU A 215 19.97 5.32 17.97
CA LEU A 215 21.41 5.17 17.71
C LEU A 215 21.75 5.50 16.26
N LEU A 216 21.00 4.98 15.29
CA LEU A 216 21.23 5.31 13.88
C LEU A 216 21.08 6.80 13.60
N MET A 217 20.06 7.45 14.17
CA MET A 217 19.86 8.90 14.03
C MET A 217 20.99 9.70 14.68
N ARG A 218 21.53 9.24 15.81
CA ARG A 218 22.70 9.85 16.44
C ARG A 218 23.94 9.77 15.56
N ILE A 219 24.20 8.63 14.92
CA ILE A 219 25.33 8.47 14.00
C ILE A 219 25.14 9.35 12.75
N LEU A 220 23.91 9.42 12.22
CA LEU A 220 23.60 10.29 11.08
C LEU A 220 23.81 11.78 11.41
N TYR A 221 23.42 12.19 12.61
CA TYR A 221 23.65 13.54 13.11
C TYR A 221 25.14 13.86 13.30
N ASP A 222 25.92 12.90 13.78
CA ASP A 222 27.38 13.00 13.89
C ASP A 222 28.03 13.23 12.51
N ILE A 223 27.65 12.44 11.50
CA ILE A 223 28.12 12.61 10.11
C ILE A 223 27.77 14.00 9.55
N TRP A 224 26.62 14.57 9.94
CA TRP A 224 26.20 15.90 9.49
C TRP A 224 27.06 17.02 10.09
N LEU A 225 27.38 16.93 11.39
CA LEU A 225 28.17 17.94 12.10
C LEU A 225 29.67 17.81 11.81
N HIS A 226 30.17 16.58 11.71
CA HIS A 226 31.58 16.25 11.51
C HIS A 226 31.77 15.49 10.19
N PRO A 227 31.51 16.14 9.04
CA PRO A 227 31.59 15.47 7.75
C PRO A 227 33.05 15.16 7.41
N SER A 228 33.30 13.91 7.03
CA SER A 228 34.62 13.49 6.60
C SER A 228 35.02 14.14 5.27
N VAL A 229 34.06 14.30 4.36
CA VAL A 229 34.19 15.07 3.12
C VAL A 229 32.98 15.99 2.98
N PRO A 230 33.11 17.32 3.20
CA PRO A 230 31.97 18.22 3.45
C PRO A 230 30.83 18.14 2.43
N PHE A 231 31.14 18.13 1.13
CA PHE A 231 30.12 18.07 0.08
C PHE A 231 29.50 16.67 -0.03
N TRP A 232 30.33 15.62 -0.07
CA TRP A 232 29.88 14.24 -0.25
C TRP A 232 29.12 13.69 0.95
N SER A 233 29.59 13.93 2.17
CA SER A 233 28.93 13.47 3.39
C SER A 233 27.54 14.11 3.55
N ARG A 234 27.40 15.41 3.27
CA ARG A 234 26.08 16.08 3.27
C ARG A 234 25.16 15.53 2.18
N GLY A 235 25.68 15.34 0.97
CA GLY A 235 24.94 14.72 -0.13
C GLY A 235 24.44 13.31 0.23
N ALA A 236 25.28 12.51 0.89
CA ALA A 236 24.94 11.18 1.35
C ALA A 236 23.80 11.22 2.40
N VAL A 237 23.90 12.09 3.40
CA VAL A 237 22.84 12.27 4.42
C VAL A 237 21.51 12.68 3.78
N ILE A 238 21.52 13.60 2.81
CA ILE A 238 20.32 14.02 2.08
C ILE A 238 19.73 12.83 1.29
N ALA A 239 20.56 12.07 0.58
CA ALA A 239 20.11 10.89 -0.16
C ALA A 239 19.48 9.82 0.75
N MET A 240 20.02 9.64 1.96
CA MET A 240 19.46 8.75 2.98
C MET A 240 18.10 9.27 3.49
N ALA A 241 17.98 10.56 3.77
CA ALA A 241 16.73 11.18 4.21
C ALA A 241 15.63 11.05 3.14
N ILE A 242 15.99 11.23 1.86
CA ILE A 242 15.09 10.99 0.72
C ILE A 242 14.68 9.51 0.68
N SER A 243 15.64 8.59 0.80
CA SER A 243 15.37 7.15 0.78
C SER A 243 14.43 6.71 1.91
N TYR A 244 14.62 7.25 3.12
CA TYR A 244 13.75 6.99 4.26
C TYR A 244 12.34 7.55 4.07
N THR A 245 12.23 8.79 3.60
CA THR A 245 10.95 9.43 3.28
C THR A 245 10.21 8.65 2.20
N TYR A 246 10.92 8.24 1.15
CA TYR A 246 10.38 7.38 0.09
C TYR A 246 9.90 6.04 0.65
N GLY A 247 10.68 5.39 1.53
CA GLY A 247 10.28 4.14 2.18
C GLY A 247 8.98 4.28 2.99
N LEU A 248 8.84 5.35 3.78
CA LEU A 248 7.61 5.65 4.51
C LEU A 248 6.41 5.87 3.59
N LEU A 249 6.58 6.68 2.53
CA LEU A 249 5.53 6.93 1.54
C LEU A 249 5.16 5.66 0.77
N TYR A 250 6.14 4.82 0.46
CA TYR A 250 5.94 3.54 -0.22
C TYR A 250 5.15 2.56 0.64
N VAL A 251 5.51 2.39 1.91
CA VAL A 251 4.72 1.60 2.88
C VAL A 251 3.32 2.19 2.99
N ALA A 252 3.20 3.52 3.06
CA ALA A 252 1.90 4.14 3.18
C ALA A 252 1.00 3.85 1.96
N GLY A 253 1.56 3.96 0.76
CA GLY A 253 0.86 3.67 -0.50
C GLY A 253 0.55 2.20 -0.72
N THR A 254 1.33 1.28 -0.16
CA THR A 254 1.18 -0.17 -0.39
C THR A 254 0.46 -0.92 0.74
N ARG A 255 0.30 -0.31 1.92
CA ARG A 255 -0.28 -0.98 3.10
C ARG A 255 -1.52 -0.30 3.67
N PHE A 256 -1.67 1.01 3.56
CA PHE A 256 -2.88 1.68 4.04
C PHE A 256 -4.03 1.57 3.04
N LYS A 257 -5.23 1.88 3.54
CA LYS A 257 -6.41 2.01 2.69
C LYS A 257 -6.21 3.18 1.73
N LEU A 258 -6.38 2.92 0.44
CA LEU A 258 -6.37 3.91 -0.61
C LEU A 258 -7.81 4.28 -1.00
N PRO A 259 -8.04 5.52 -1.43
CA PRO A 259 -9.33 5.90 -2.00
C PRO A 259 -9.51 5.19 -3.34
N TYR A 260 -10.34 4.14 -3.37
CA TYR A 260 -10.72 3.42 -4.56
C TYR A 260 -12.10 3.89 -5.02
N ARG A 261 -12.25 4.11 -6.32
CA ARG A 261 -13.55 4.40 -6.92
C ARG A 261 -13.90 3.25 -7.84
N ASN A 262 -14.91 2.49 -7.45
CA ASN A 262 -15.35 1.34 -8.21
C ASN A 262 -16.04 1.79 -9.52
N TYR A 263 -15.38 1.52 -10.65
CA TYR A 263 -15.88 1.82 -11.99
C TYR A 263 -16.57 0.62 -12.66
N ILE A 264 -16.70 -0.54 -11.99
CA ILE A 264 -17.40 -1.72 -12.53
C ILE A 264 -18.84 -1.36 -12.92
N ARG A 265 -19.53 -0.50 -12.16
CA ARG A 265 -20.87 -0.03 -12.52
C ARG A 265 -20.87 0.81 -13.81
N VAL A 266 -19.81 1.57 -14.08
CA VAL A 266 -19.63 2.30 -15.35
C VAL A 266 -19.43 1.34 -16.51
N GLU A 267 -18.63 0.30 -16.28
CA GLU A 267 -18.36 -0.74 -17.27
C GLU A 267 -19.62 -1.55 -17.58
N LYS A 268 -20.32 -2.06 -16.57
CA LYS A 268 -21.64 -2.71 -16.70
C LYS A 268 -22.59 -1.83 -17.51
N ARG A 269 -22.66 -0.53 -17.18
CA ARG A 269 -23.47 0.44 -17.91
C ARG A 269 -23.08 0.54 -19.39
N ASN A 270 -21.78 0.63 -19.69
CA ASN A 270 -21.30 0.73 -21.08
C ASN A 270 -21.57 -0.56 -21.88
N VAL A 271 -21.42 -1.73 -21.23
CA VAL A 271 -21.74 -3.04 -21.81
C VAL A 271 -23.24 -3.15 -22.07
N MET A 272 -24.08 -2.88 -21.07
CA MET A 272 -25.54 -2.92 -21.20
C MET A 272 -26.04 -1.95 -22.27
N LYS A 273 -25.47 -0.74 -22.34
CA LYS A 273 -25.80 0.21 -23.42
C LYS A 273 -25.51 -0.35 -24.82
N LYS A 274 -24.46 -1.18 -24.96
CA LYS A 274 -24.04 -1.75 -26.25
C LYS A 274 -24.81 -3.02 -26.62
N PHE A 275 -25.12 -3.87 -25.64
CA PHE A 275 -25.67 -5.21 -25.88
C PHE A 275 -27.15 -5.37 -25.46
N TRP A 276 -27.64 -4.60 -24.48
CA TRP A 276 -29.01 -4.68 -23.94
C TRP A 276 -29.63 -3.29 -23.67
N PRO A 277 -29.93 -2.50 -24.72
CA PRO A 277 -30.38 -1.12 -24.55
C PRO A 277 -31.71 -0.97 -23.81
N ALA A 278 -32.65 -1.92 -23.95
CA ALA A 278 -33.93 -1.89 -23.24
C ALA A 278 -33.75 -2.02 -21.72
N GLN A 279 -32.91 -2.95 -21.27
CA GLN A 279 -32.58 -3.13 -19.84
C GLN A 279 -31.76 -1.95 -19.30
N TYR A 280 -30.91 -1.36 -20.15
CA TYR A 280 -30.18 -0.15 -19.80
C TYR A 280 -31.11 1.02 -19.47
N GLU A 281 -32.17 1.25 -20.25
CA GLU A 281 -33.12 2.33 -19.98
C GLU A 281 -33.93 2.08 -18.70
N GLU A 282 -34.28 0.82 -18.41
CA GLU A 282 -34.98 0.44 -17.19
C GLU A 282 -34.09 0.61 -15.94
N GLU A 283 -32.83 0.18 -15.99
CA GLU A 283 -31.92 0.21 -14.83
C GLU A 283 -31.24 1.59 -14.64
N PHE A 284 -30.95 2.32 -15.73
CA PHE A 284 -30.13 3.55 -15.71
C PHE A 284 -30.82 4.80 -16.29
N GLY A 285 -31.99 4.69 -16.90
CA GLY A 285 -32.64 5.78 -17.64
C GLY A 285 -32.93 7.04 -16.80
N GLY A 286 -33.19 6.87 -15.50
CA GLY A 286 -33.44 7.98 -14.56
C GLY A 286 -32.18 8.55 -13.89
N GLU A 287 -31.05 7.82 -13.88
CA GLU A 287 -29.91 8.14 -13.01
C GLU A 287 -29.17 9.44 -13.41
N TYR A 288 -29.37 9.89 -14.65
CA TYR A 288 -28.76 11.11 -15.21
C TYR A 288 -29.77 12.20 -15.56
N ALA A 289 -31.07 11.99 -15.30
CA ALA A 289 -32.12 12.93 -15.68
C ALA A 289 -31.88 14.34 -15.08
N GLU A 290 -31.47 14.40 -13.82
CA GLU A 290 -31.13 15.66 -13.15
C GLU A 290 -29.88 16.33 -13.73
N ASP A 291 -28.86 15.58 -14.16
CA ASP A 291 -27.68 16.16 -14.81
C ASP A 291 -28.03 16.73 -16.17
N ILE A 292 -28.79 15.97 -16.97
CA ILE A 292 -29.20 16.37 -18.32
C ILE A 292 -30.12 17.61 -18.25
N ALA A 293 -31.00 17.69 -17.24
CA ALA A 293 -31.85 18.86 -17.04
C ALA A 293 -31.04 20.11 -16.62
N ASP A 294 -30.10 19.95 -15.68
CA ASP A 294 -29.25 21.04 -15.19
C ASP A 294 -28.27 21.53 -16.28
N ASP A 295 -27.76 20.62 -17.10
CA ASP A 295 -26.90 20.92 -18.24
C ASP A 295 -27.65 21.69 -19.34
N ARG A 296 -28.84 21.21 -19.73
CA ARG A 296 -29.74 21.94 -20.65
C ARG A 296 -30.11 23.33 -20.12
N TRP A 297 -30.33 23.47 -18.81
CA TRP A 297 -30.60 24.77 -18.19
C TRP A 297 -29.39 25.72 -18.28
N MET A 298 -28.18 25.21 -18.05
CA MET A 298 -26.94 26.01 -18.16
C MET A 298 -26.64 26.46 -19.59
N HIS A 299 -26.85 25.60 -20.59
CA HIS A 299 -26.75 25.94 -22.01
C HIS A 299 -27.85 26.93 -22.44
N GLY A 300 -29.10 26.70 -22.02
CA GLY A 300 -30.24 27.57 -22.33
C GLY A 300 -30.11 28.99 -21.75
N ARG A 301 -29.34 29.15 -20.68
CA ARG A 301 -29.02 30.47 -20.07
C ARG A 301 -27.75 31.12 -20.61
N GLY A 302 -27.02 30.48 -21.52
CA GLY A 302 -25.76 30.99 -22.08
C GLY A 302 -24.58 30.96 -21.10
N TYR A 303 -24.69 30.24 -19.97
CA TYR A 303 -23.62 30.14 -18.98
C TYR A 303 -22.52 29.13 -19.38
N LEU A 304 -22.86 28.17 -20.24
CA LEU A 304 -21.93 27.25 -20.91
C LEU A 304 -21.93 27.52 -22.42
N PRO A 305 -20.77 27.35 -23.09
CA PRO A 305 -20.71 27.40 -24.56
C PRO A 305 -21.63 26.33 -25.15
N LYS A 306 -22.22 26.55 -26.33
CA LYS A 306 -23.05 25.52 -26.99
C LYS A 306 -22.21 24.26 -27.28
N PRO A 307 -22.77 23.05 -27.11
CA PRO A 307 -22.05 21.80 -27.33
C PRO A 307 -21.68 21.59 -28.80
#